data_AF-A0A1L6PGE5-F1
#
_entry.id   AF-A0A1L6PGE5-F1
#
_cell.length_a   1.000
_cell.length_b   1.000
_cell.length_c   1.000
_cell.angle_alpha   90.00
_cell.angle_beta   90.00
_cell.angle_gamma   90.00
#
_symmetry.space_group_name_H-M   'P 1'
#
loop_
_entity.id
_entity.type
_entity.pdbx_description
1 polymer ?
#
loop_
_entity_poly.entity_id
_entity_poly.type
_entity_poly.pdbx_seq_one_letter_code
_entity_poly.pdbx_strand_id
1 'polypeptide(L)'
;MQPGKPVARRPVVRPVAADEAPDGPPCPACGTPNLAGRKFCRRCAAPLQVREQPAALPWWRTVWPFRRRVRGGSGRALRRTLLVLAVAGLVLAGFLFFPLGRYAYEDVRDKLGGTAEISPTGVTASAAAPGHPARAAIDGLTNKYWGAPALGASLTCSFGTPFRLVGIVVHTGVSKEPQEFRRGARPTRADLLVTTEDGKVHRKAVTFNDKPGKQTVRMGISDVRSVELVLREAAGQGEGRPVAVGEVEFFRRT
;
A
#
# COMPACT_ATOMS: atom_id res chain seq x y z
N MET A 1 79.41 2.26 -26.88
CA MET A 1 79.40 0.82 -27.18
C MET A 1 78.02 0.28 -26.85
N GLN A 2 77.19 -0.06 -27.85
CA GLN A 2 75.87 -0.67 -27.59
C GLN A 2 76.02 -2.21 -27.52
N PRO A 3 75.32 -2.88 -26.58
CA PRO A 3 75.44 -4.34 -26.39
C PRO A 3 74.86 -5.13 -27.57
N GLY A 4 75.54 -6.24 -27.91
CA GLY A 4 75.22 -7.08 -29.07
C GLY A 4 73.87 -7.79 -28.98
N LYS A 5 73.12 -7.77 -30.09
CA LYS A 5 71.80 -8.43 -30.22
C LYS A 5 71.92 -9.95 -30.03
N PRO A 6 71.08 -10.58 -29.19
CA PRO A 6 71.12 -12.01 -28.98
C PRO A 6 70.61 -12.77 -30.22
N VAL A 7 71.34 -13.80 -30.64
CA VAL A 7 70.99 -14.68 -31.77
C VAL A 7 70.16 -15.86 -31.27
N ALA A 8 69.01 -16.11 -31.90
CA ALA A 8 68.13 -17.22 -31.55
C ALA A 8 68.80 -18.58 -31.84
N ARG A 9 68.70 -19.51 -30.88
CA ARG A 9 69.30 -20.85 -30.97
C ARG A 9 68.58 -21.67 -32.05
N ARG A 10 69.34 -22.24 -32.98
CA ARG A 10 68.80 -23.09 -34.06
C ARG A 10 68.09 -24.33 -33.47
N PRO A 11 66.85 -24.64 -33.88
CA PRO A 11 66.10 -25.78 -33.35
C PRO A 11 66.78 -27.11 -33.72
N VAL A 12 66.86 -28.03 -32.75
CA VAL A 12 67.34 -29.40 -32.96
C VAL A 12 66.16 -30.25 -33.43
N VAL A 13 66.28 -30.86 -34.61
CA VAL A 13 65.26 -31.75 -35.16
C VAL A 13 65.35 -33.10 -34.44
N ARG A 14 64.25 -33.53 -33.80
CA ARG A 14 64.15 -34.89 -33.25
C ARG A 14 64.07 -35.88 -34.42
N PRO A 15 64.86 -36.97 -34.41
CA PRO A 15 64.69 -38.03 -35.40
C PRO A 15 63.31 -38.67 -35.22
N VAL A 16 62.64 -38.95 -36.34
CA VAL A 16 61.38 -39.69 -36.37
C VAL A 16 61.70 -41.14 -35.98
N ALA A 17 61.02 -41.65 -34.95
CA ALA A 17 61.14 -43.06 -34.56
C ALA A 17 60.69 -43.94 -35.74
N ALA A 18 61.43 -45.02 -36.01
CA ALA A 18 61.12 -45.96 -37.08
C ALA A 18 59.70 -46.53 -36.94
N ASP A 19 59.04 -46.79 -38.08
CA ASP A 19 57.68 -47.33 -38.13
C ASP A 19 57.61 -48.68 -37.38
N GLU A 20 56.94 -48.68 -36.22
CA GLU A 20 56.61 -49.90 -35.50
C GLU A 20 55.67 -50.78 -36.33
N ALA A 21 55.95 -52.09 -36.36
CA ALA A 21 55.13 -53.05 -37.08
C ALA A 21 53.68 -53.01 -36.55
N PRO A 22 52.67 -52.81 -37.41
CA PRO A 22 51.29 -52.70 -36.97
C PRO A 22 50.73 -54.05 -36.52
N ASP A 23 50.53 -54.23 -35.22
CA ASP A 23 49.93 -55.41 -34.57
C ASP A 23 48.43 -55.22 -34.21
N GLY A 24 47.76 -54.25 -34.83
CA GLY A 24 46.34 -53.98 -34.61
C GLY A 24 45.45 -54.40 -35.79
N PRO A 25 44.13 -54.53 -35.57
CA PRO A 25 43.20 -54.98 -36.60
C PRO A 25 43.22 -54.04 -37.84
N PRO A 26 43.02 -54.59 -39.05
CA PRO A 26 42.99 -53.78 -40.27
C PRO A 26 41.78 -52.84 -40.26
N CYS A 27 41.93 -51.69 -40.92
CA CYS A 27 40.85 -50.73 -41.03
C CYS A 27 39.64 -51.34 -41.76
N PRO A 28 38.41 -51.25 -41.22
CA PRO A 28 37.23 -51.82 -41.88
C PRO A 28 36.88 -51.14 -43.21
N ALA A 29 37.34 -49.90 -43.43
CA ALA A 29 37.02 -49.15 -44.65
C ALA A 29 38.03 -49.37 -45.80
N CYS A 30 39.31 -49.60 -45.50
CA CYS A 30 40.36 -49.65 -46.53
C CYS A 30 41.40 -50.77 -46.33
N GLY A 31 41.23 -51.62 -45.31
CA GLY A 31 42.09 -52.78 -45.03
C GLY A 31 43.48 -52.44 -44.50
N THR A 32 43.86 -51.17 -44.36
CA THR A 32 45.22 -50.80 -43.92
C THR A 32 45.46 -51.26 -42.47
N PRO A 33 46.56 -51.99 -42.16
CA PRO A 33 46.89 -52.37 -40.80
C PRO A 33 47.32 -51.14 -39.99
N ASN A 34 46.85 -51.05 -38.75
CA ASN A 34 47.12 -49.93 -37.83
C ASN A 34 47.69 -50.47 -36.51
N LEU A 35 48.42 -49.63 -35.78
CA LEU A 35 48.90 -49.98 -34.44
C LEU A 35 47.73 -50.11 -33.45
N ALA A 36 47.90 -51.01 -32.47
CA ALA A 36 46.96 -51.16 -31.36
C ALA A 36 46.78 -49.82 -30.63
N GLY A 37 45.54 -49.43 -30.36
CA GLY A 37 45.20 -48.17 -29.66
C GLY A 37 44.95 -46.94 -30.55
N ARG A 38 45.14 -47.01 -31.87
CA ARG A 38 44.74 -45.89 -32.76
C ARG A 38 43.21 -45.79 -32.88
N LYS A 39 42.70 -44.56 -32.83
CA LYS A 39 41.26 -44.27 -33.01
C LYS A 39 40.85 -44.09 -34.47
N PHE A 40 41.79 -43.65 -35.31
CA PHE A 40 41.57 -43.38 -36.74
C PHE A 40 42.63 -44.08 -37.59
N CYS A 41 42.25 -44.47 -38.80
CA CYS A 41 43.12 -45.11 -39.77
C CYS A 41 44.22 -44.15 -40.22
N ARG A 42 45.47 -44.62 -40.24
CA ARG A 42 46.62 -43.83 -40.70
C ARG A 42 46.57 -43.42 -42.18
N ARG A 43 45.77 -44.11 -43.01
CA ARG A 43 45.71 -43.88 -44.46
C ARG A 43 44.48 -43.09 -44.89
N CYS A 44 43.28 -43.54 -44.52
CA CYS A 44 42.02 -42.92 -44.96
C CYS A 44 41.31 -42.09 -43.88
N ALA A 45 41.91 -41.96 -42.68
CA ALA A 45 41.32 -41.29 -41.52
C ALA A 45 39.97 -41.85 -41.01
N ALA A 46 39.49 -42.98 -41.54
CA ALA A 46 38.27 -43.63 -41.05
C ALA A 46 38.42 -44.08 -39.58
N PRO A 47 37.38 -43.95 -38.74
CA PRO A 47 37.43 -44.42 -37.36
C PRO A 47 37.61 -45.94 -37.32
N LEU A 48 38.61 -46.42 -36.57
CA LEU A 48 38.86 -47.87 -36.39
C LEU A 48 37.91 -48.49 -35.38
N GLN A 49 37.39 -47.67 -34.47
CA GLN A 49 36.31 -48.04 -33.57
C GLN A 49 35.01 -47.47 -34.14
N VAL A 50 34.27 -48.30 -34.86
CA VAL A 50 32.87 -47.99 -35.17
C VAL A 50 32.11 -48.17 -33.86
N ARG A 51 31.91 -47.07 -33.13
CA ARG A 51 30.93 -47.06 -32.05
C ARG A 51 29.57 -47.25 -32.68
N GLU A 52 28.88 -48.30 -32.27
CA GLU A 52 27.48 -48.49 -32.59
C GLU A 52 26.73 -47.24 -32.17
N GLN A 53 26.20 -46.51 -33.15
CA GLN A 53 25.41 -45.34 -32.86
C GLN A 53 24.09 -45.83 -32.27
N PRO A 54 23.67 -45.32 -31.10
CA PRO A 54 22.37 -45.69 -30.56
C PRO A 54 21.31 -45.36 -31.61
N ALA A 55 20.35 -46.27 -31.80
CA ALA A 55 19.26 -46.07 -32.74
C ALA A 55 18.61 -44.71 -32.53
N ALA A 56 18.28 -44.02 -33.64
CA ALA A 56 17.59 -42.75 -33.59
C ALA A 56 16.34 -42.87 -32.71
N LEU A 57 16.22 -42.00 -31.72
CA LEU A 57 15.05 -42.00 -30.85
C LEU A 57 13.80 -41.71 -31.70
N PRO A 58 12.68 -42.41 -31.44
CA PRO A 58 11.41 -42.11 -32.09
C PRO A 58 11.04 -40.63 -31.93
N TRP A 59 10.47 -40.01 -32.96
CA TRP A 59 10.18 -38.57 -33.00
C TRP A 59 9.36 -38.06 -31.79
N TRP A 60 8.50 -38.90 -31.21
CA TRP A 60 7.72 -38.54 -30.02
C TRP A 60 8.57 -38.37 -28.75
N ARG A 61 9.78 -38.96 -28.71
CA ARG A 61 10.76 -38.81 -27.62
C ARG A 61 11.71 -37.63 -27.78
N THR A 62 11.77 -37.02 -28.96
CA THR A 62 12.48 -35.74 -29.18
C THR A 62 11.57 -34.53 -29.00
N VAL A 63 10.25 -34.70 -29.08
CA VAL A 63 9.25 -33.64 -28.85
C VAL A 63 8.82 -33.55 -27.37
N TRP A 64 9.13 -34.56 -26.55
CA TRP A 64 8.67 -34.66 -25.16
C TRP A 64 9.77 -35.21 -24.23
N PRO A 65 10.03 -34.62 -23.04
CA PRO A 65 9.18 -33.72 -22.28
C PRO A 65 9.45 -32.24 -22.57
N PHE A 66 8.42 -31.41 -22.37
CA PHE A 66 8.47 -29.93 -22.33
C PHE A 66 9.36 -29.34 -21.21
N ARG A 67 10.28 -30.10 -20.63
CA ARG A 67 11.24 -29.58 -19.67
C ARG A 67 12.54 -29.25 -20.38
N ARG A 68 12.52 -28.08 -21.05
CA ARG A 68 13.73 -27.27 -21.20
C ARG A 68 14.42 -27.26 -19.85
N ARG A 69 15.67 -27.70 -19.84
CA ARG A 69 16.63 -27.29 -18.79
C ARG A 69 16.50 -25.78 -18.67
N VAL A 70 15.89 -25.31 -17.59
CA VAL A 70 16.02 -23.92 -17.17
C VAL A 70 17.48 -23.80 -16.76
N ARG A 71 18.35 -23.43 -17.71
CA ARG A 71 19.65 -22.85 -17.39
C ARG A 71 19.38 -21.76 -16.36
N GLY A 72 20.03 -21.85 -15.20
CA GLY A 72 19.86 -20.94 -14.07
C GLY A 72 20.04 -19.47 -14.48
N GLY A 73 18.94 -18.84 -14.85
CA GLY A 73 18.88 -17.46 -15.34
C GLY A 73 17.89 -16.66 -14.50
N SER A 74 18.40 -16.15 -13.39
CA SER A 74 17.84 -15.12 -12.51
C SER A 74 16.32 -15.10 -12.30
N GLY A 75 15.88 -15.58 -11.12
CA GLY A 75 14.56 -15.26 -10.55
C GLY A 75 14.29 -13.76 -10.36
N ARG A 76 15.22 -12.87 -10.80
CA ARG A 76 15.02 -11.42 -10.88
C ARG A 76 13.90 -11.04 -11.85
N ALA A 77 13.78 -11.70 -13.00
CA ALA A 77 12.72 -11.39 -13.95
C ALA A 77 11.35 -11.72 -13.35
N LEU A 78 11.18 -12.94 -12.82
CA LEU A 78 9.96 -13.35 -12.13
C LEU A 78 9.65 -12.48 -10.91
N ARG A 79 10.65 -12.19 -10.06
CA ARG A 79 10.49 -11.33 -8.88
C ARG A 79 10.11 -9.90 -9.27
N ARG A 80 10.68 -9.34 -10.34
CA ARG A 80 10.29 -8.03 -10.88
C ARG A 80 8.87 -8.04 -11.40
N THR A 81 8.47 -9.06 -12.15
CA THR A 81 7.09 -9.19 -12.64
C THR A 81 6.09 -9.27 -11.49
N LEU A 82 6.37 -10.07 -10.45
CA LEU A 82 5.51 -10.15 -9.26
C LEU A 82 5.45 -8.81 -8.50
N LEU A 83 6.56 -8.08 -8.40
CA LEU A 83 6.61 -6.76 -7.78
C LEU A 83 5.77 -5.73 -8.55
N VAL A 84 5.89 -5.72 -9.88
CA VAL A 84 5.10 -4.84 -10.76
C VAL A 84 3.61 -5.17 -10.64
N LEU A 85 3.24 -6.46 -10.63
CA LEU A 85 1.85 -6.88 -10.45
C LEU A 85 1.31 -6.50 -9.06
N ALA A 86 2.11 -6.62 -8.00
CA ALA A 86 1.72 -6.20 -6.66
C ALA A 86 1.50 -4.68 -6.56
N VAL A 87 2.41 -3.88 -7.15
CA VAL A 87 2.26 -2.41 -7.22
C VAL A 87 1.05 -2.03 -8.06
N ALA A 88 0.86 -2.64 -9.22
CA ALA A 88 -0.31 -2.42 -10.05
C ALA A 88 -1.61 -2.79 -9.32
N GLY A 89 -1.60 -3.89 -8.56
CA GLY A 89 -2.70 -4.29 -7.68
C GLY A 89 -2.99 -3.28 -6.57
N LEU A 90 -1.95 -2.73 -5.93
CA LEU A 90 -2.08 -1.66 -4.93
C LEU A 90 -2.60 -0.35 -5.51
N VAL A 91 -2.15 0.03 -6.70
CA VAL A 91 -2.65 1.22 -7.42
C VAL A 91 -4.10 1.01 -7.83
N LEU A 92 -4.44 -0.17 -8.36
CA LEU A 92 -5.80 -0.51 -8.75
C LEU A 92 -6.73 -0.58 -7.53
N ALA A 93 -6.28 -1.18 -6.43
CA ALA A 93 -7.01 -1.17 -5.17
C ALA A 93 -7.16 0.26 -4.65
N GLY A 94 -6.07 1.05 -4.62
CA GLY A 94 -6.10 2.46 -4.27
C GLY A 94 -7.14 3.22 -5.09
N PHE A 95 -7.18 3.02 -6.41
CA PHE A 95 -8.13 3.63 -7.33
C PHE A 95 -9.58 3.13 -7.15
N LEU A 96 -9.79 1.83 -6.94
CA LEU A 96 -11.12 1.23 -6.74
C LEU A 96 -11.70 1.53 -5.34
N PHE A 97 -10.85 1.69 -4.33
CA PHE A 97 -11.24 2.07 -2.97
C PHE A 97 -11.21 3.59 -2.74
N PHE A 98 -10.60 4.36 -3.63
CA PHE A 98 -10.67 5.83 -3.67
C PHE A 98 -12.10 6.39 -3.62
N PRO A 99 -13.09 5.88 -4.40
CA PRO A 99 -14.47 6.35 -4.30
C PRO A 99 -15.08 6.07 -2.93
N LEU A 100 -14.66 5.04 -2.19
CA LEU A 100 -15.15 4.78 -0.83
C LEU A 100 -14.76 5.89 0.16
N GLY A 101 -13.56 6.47 -0.01
CA GLY A 101 -13.13 7.65 0.73
C GLY A 101 -13.88 8.92 0.33
N ARG A 102 -14.27 9.04 -0.95
CA ARG A 102 -15.05 10.17 -1.47
C ARG A 102 -16.52 10.11 -1.12
N TYR A 103 -17.17 8.94 -1.11
CA TYR A 103 -18.58 8.80 -0.75
C TYR A 103 -18.89 9.31 0.68
N ALA A 104 -17.95 9.20 1.62
CA ALA A 104 -18.12 9.73 2.97
C ALA A 104 -18.07 11.28 3.03
N TYR A 105 -17.42 11.92 2.05
CA TYR A 105 -17.29 13.38 1.94
C TYR A 105 -18.36 13.98 1.02
N GLU A 106 -18.67 13.27 -0.07
CA GLU A 106 -19.67 13.64 -1.06
C GLU A 106 -21.09 13.53 -0.52
N ASP A 107 -21.43 12.57 0.35
CA ASP A 107 -22.77 12.51 0.98
C ASP A 107 -23.08 13.73 1.86
N VAL A 108 -22.06 14.28 2.55
CA VAL A 108 -22.21 15.55 3.29
C VAL A 108 -22.37 16.72 2.34
N ARG A 109 -21.58 16.75 1.26
CA ARG A 109 -21.66 17.81 0.24
C ARG A 109 -22.98 17.76 -0.55
N ASP A 110 -23.54 16.59 -0.82
CA ASP A 110 -24.87 16.41 -1.42
C ASP A 110 -25.96 16.87 -0.47
N LYS A 111 -25.84 16.52 0.82
CA LYS A 111 -26.79 16.97 1.84
C LYS A 111 -26.64 18.43 2.23
N LEU A 112 -25.49 19.06 2.01
CA LEU A 112 -25.24 20.46 2.37
C LEU A 112 -25.13 21.42 1.17
N GLY A 113 -25.08 20.92 -0.06
CA GLY A 113 -25.23 21.64 -1.33
C GLY A 113 -24.33 22.86 -1.53
N GLY A 114 -23.22 22.72 -2.27
CA GLY A 114 -22.36 23.86 -2.64
C GLY A 114 -21.77 24.57 -1.40
N THR A 115 -21.15 23.79 -0.52
CA THR A 115 -20.57 24.26 0.73
C THR A 115 -19.10 23.86 0.83
N ALA A 116 -18.32 24.67 1.53
CA ALA A 116 -16.94 24.38 1.90
C ALA A 116 -16.86 24.20 3.41
N GLU A 117 -16.05 23.23 3.84
CA GLU A 117 -15.69 23.09 5.25
C GLU A 117 -14.86 24.30 5.71
N ILE A 118 -15.08 24.73 6.96
CA ILE A 118 -14.30 25.78 7.62
C ILE A 118 -13.86 25.30 8.99
N SER A 119 -12.56 25.34 9.25
CA SER A 119 -12.00 25.00 10.55
C SER A 119 -12.13 26.18 11.52
N PRO A 120 -12.49 25.96 12.80
CA PRO A 120 -12.43 26.98 13.83
C PRO A 120 -11.00 27.50 14.02
N THR A 121 -10.87 28.78 14.36
CA THR A 121 -9.58 29.38 14.74
C THR A 121 -9.21 29.11 16.20
N GLY A 122 -10.19 28.75 17.02
CA GLY A 122 -9.97 28.41 18.42
C GLY A 122 -11.10 27.55 18.98
N VAL A 123 -10.77 26.71 19.97
CA VAL A 123 -11.71 25.83 20.64
C VAL A 123 -11.44 25.81 22.14
N THR A 124 -12.51 25.88 22.92
CA THR A 124 -12.48 25.74 24.38
C THR A 124 -13.59 24.79 24.82
N ALA A 125 -13.48 24.23 26.01
CA ALA A 125 -14.56 23.49 26.63
C ALA A 125 -14.74 23.96 28.07
N SER A 126 -15.97 23.92 28.58
CA SER A 126 -16.23 24.22 29.99
C SER A 126 -15.63 23.19 30.94
N ALA A 127 -15.46 21.95 30.47
CA ALA A 127 -14.73 20.90 31.17
C ALA A 127 -14.20 19.84 30.19
N ALA A 128 -13.13 19.13 30.58
CA ALA A 128 -12.58 18.02 29.82
C ALA A 128 -12.04 16.94 30.77
N ALA A 129 -12.30 15.67 30.44
CA ALA A 129 -11.71 14.53 31.13
C ALA A 129 -10.20 14.45 30.84
N PRO A 130 -9.39 13.94 31.79
CA PRO A 130 -7.95 13.75 31.58
C PRO A 130 -7.66 12.97 30.28
N GLY A 131 -6.75 13.49 29.45
CA GLY A 131 -6.40 12.87 28.17
C GLY A 131 -7.36 13.12 27.00
N HIS A 132 -8.51 13.75 27.23
CA HIS A 132 -9.57 13.96 26.22
C HIS A 132 -9.92 15.46 26.04
N PRO A 133 -8.97 16.28 25.54
CA PRO A 133 -9.11 17.74 25.49
C PRO A 133 -10.09 18.22 24.42
N ALA A 134 -10.57 19.45 24.55
CA ALA A 134 -11.48 20.11 23.60
C ALA A 134 -11.02 20.03 22.13
N ARG A 135 -9.71 20.23 21.90
CA ARG A 135 -9.10 20.17 20.55
C ARG A 135 -9.29 18.85 19.82
N ALA A 136 -9.51 17.76 20.55
CA ALA A 136 -9.68 16.43 19.96
C ALA A 136 -11.04 16.24 19.29
N ALA A 137 -11.91 17.26 19.30
CA ALA A 137 -13.17 17.28 18.57
C ALA A 137 -13.14 18.18 17.32
N ILE A 138 -11.97 18.74 16.95
CA ILE A 138 -11.80 19.56 15.74
C ILE A 138 -10.47 19.27 15.04
N ASP A 139 -9.85 18.11 15.30
CA ASP A 139 -8.53 17.76 14.78
C ASP A 139 -8.59 16.92 13.50
N GLY A 140 -9.79 16.68 12.97
CA GLY A 140 -10.04 15.85 11.80
C GLY A 140 -9.88 14.35 12.05
N LEU A 141 -9.69 13.91 13.30
CA LEU A 141 -9.46 12.51 13.65
C LEU A 141 -10.66 11.90 14.38
N THR A 142 -11.35 11.00 13.69
CA THR A 142 -12.52 10.30 14.26
C THR A 142 -12.18 9.16 15.22
N ASN A 143 -10.96 9.10 15.76
CA ASN A 143 -10.51 8.13 16.76
C ASN A 143 -9.86 8.80 17.99
N LYS A 144 -9.89 10.13 18.02
CA LYS A 144 -9.71 10.94 19.22
C LYS A 144 -11.05 11.60 19.55
N TYR A 145 -11.17 12.13 20.75
CA TYR A 145 -12.41 12.75 21.18
C TYR A 145 -12.19 13.76 22.30
N TRP A 146 -13.03 14.79 22.33
CA TRP A 146 -13.28 15.56 23.54
C TRP A 146 -14.16 14.73 24.48
N GLY A 147 -13.71 14.57 25.72
CA GLY A 147 -14.41 13.84 26.76
C GLY A 147 -15.06 14.81 27.74
N ALA A 148 -16.36 15.02 27.62
CA ALA A 148 -17.13 15.78 28.60
C ALA A 148 -17.33 14.94 29.88
N PRO A 149 -16.87 15.41 31.06
CA PRO A 149 -16.98 14.63 32.29
C PRO A 149 -18.42 14.51 32.80
N ALA A 150 -19.31 15.42 32.43
CA ALA A 150 -20.72 15.42 32.82
C ALA A 150 -21.61 16.03 31.73
N LEU A 151 -22.92 15.75 31.81
CA LEU A 151 -23.93 16.47 31.04
C LEU A 151 -23.95 17.94 31.46
N GLY A 152 -24.31 18.83 30.54
CA GLY A 152 -24.21 20.28 30.70
C GLY A 152 -22.83 20.85 30.35
N ALA A 153 -21.79 20.02 30.21
CA ALA A 153 -20.52 20.45 29.66
C ALA A 153 -20.70 20.91 28.21
N SER A 154 -19.86 21.86 27.80
CA SER A 154 -19.97 22.53 26.51
C SER A 154 -18.62 22.65 25.82
N LEU A 155 -18.66 22.65 24.48
CA LEU A 155 -17.53 22.85 23.58
C LEU A 155 -17.83 24.09 22.73
N THR A 156 -16.99 25.12 22.83
CA THR A 156 -17.12 26.37 22.09
C THR A 156 -16.05 26.46 21.02
N CYS A 157 -16.48 26.59 19.76
CA CYS A 157 -15.64 26.82 18.60
C CYS A 157 -15.79 28.29 18.15
N SER A 158 -14.68 28.96 17.90
CA SER A 158 -14.62 30.37 17.49
C SER A 158 -14.01 30.51 16.10
N PHE A 159 -14.44 31.55 15.37
CA PHE A 159 -14.03 31.80 13.99
C PHE A 159 -13.54 33.24 13.83
N GLY A 160 -12.33 33.39 13.26
CA GLY A 160 -11.68 34.69 13.11
C GLY A 160 -12.42 35.66 12.17
N THR A 161 -13.19 35.14 11.22
CA THR A 161 -13.98 35.93 10.27
C THR A 161 -15.44 35.46 10.31
N PRO A 162 -16.43 36.37 10.38
CA PRO A 162 -17.83 35.99 10.31
C PRO A 162 -18.12 35.26 9.00
N PHE A 163 -19.00 34.27 9.05
CA PHE A 163 -19.39 33.53 7.86
C PHE A 163 -20.83 33.05 7.92
N ARG A 164 -21.37 32.66 6.77
CA ARG A 164 -22.68 32.02 6.68
C ARG A 164 -22.57 30.53 6.95
N LEU A 165 -22.98 30.12 8.15
CA LEU A 165 -23.07 28.73 8.57
C LEU A 165 -24.29 28.04 7.93
N VAL A 166 -24.04 26.96 7.20
CA VAL A 166 -25.06 26.16 6.49
C VAL A 166 -25.34 24.84 7.21
N GLY A 167 -24.39 24.38 8.03
CA GLY A 167 -24.58 23.19 8.83
C GLY A 167 -23.34 22.77 9.56
N ILE A 168 -23.52 21.80 10.44
CA ILE A 168 -22.44 21.09 11.10
C ILE A 168 -22.58 19.59 10.89
N VAL A 169 -21.48 18.87 11.00
CA VAL A 169 -21.46 17.41 11.13
C VAL A 169 -20.83 17.08 12.47
N VAL A 170 -21.50 16.22 13.24
CA VAL A 170 -21.02 15.74 14.53
C VAL A 170 -20.75 14.25 14.42
N HIS A 171 -19.55 13.84 14.81
CA HIS A 171 -19.20 12.45 15.09
C HIS A 171 -19.34 12.21 16.59
N THR A 172 -20.35 11.43 16.97
CA THR A 172 -20.59 11.08 18.37
C THR A 172 -19.77 9.86 18.78
N GLY A 173 -19.45 9.75 20.07
CA GLY A 173 -18.71 8.61 20.62
C GLY A 173 -17.20 8.73 20.44
N VAL A 174 -16.50 7.66 20.87
CA VAL A 174 -15.03 7.61 20.89
C VAL A 174 -14.41 7.30 19.53
N SER A 175 -15.19 6.69 18.63
CA SER A 175 -14.75 6.42 17.26
C SER A 175 -15.94 6.10 16.34
N LYS A 176 -15.72 6.25 15.02
CA LYS A 176 -16.68 5.83 13.98
C LYS A 176 -16.71 4.32 13.75
N GLU A 177 -15.74 3.57 14.26
CA GLU A 177 -15.68 2.12 14.15
C GLU A 177 -16.70 1.49 15.11
N PRO A 178 -17.64 0.64 14.63
CA PRO A 178 -18.73 0.13 15.46
C PRO A 178 -18.30 -0.60 16.75
N GLN A 179 -17.15 -1.27 16.72
CA GLN A 179 -16.61 -2.00 17.88
C GLN A 179 -16.10 -1.06 18.98
N GLU A 180 -15.58 0.11 18.60
CA GLU A 180 -15.03 1.10 19.52
C GLU A 180 -16.10 2.08 20.00
N PHE A 181 -17.04 2.46 19.13
CA PHE A 181 -18.12 3.42 19.41
C PHE A 181 -18.82 3.20 20.75
N ARG A 182 -19.04 1.94 21.15
CA ARG A 182 -19.75 1.60 22.39
C ARG A 182 -18.92 1.71 23.68
N ARG A 183 -17.60 1.95 23.59
CA ARG A 183 -16.71 1.96 24.76
C ARG A 183 -16.88 3.20 25.65
N GLY A 184 -16.93 4.41 25.10
CA GLY A 184 -17.22 5.64 25.88
C GLY A 184 -18.69 6.03 25.86
N ALA A 185 -19.16 6.96 26.70
CA ALA A 185 -20.54 7.44 26.62
C ALA A 185 -20.75 8.27 25.34
N ARG A 186 -21.98 8.32 24.78
CA ARG A 186 -22.25 9.02 23.51
C ARG A 186 -23.41 9.99 23.68
N PRO A 187 -23.30 11.24 23.21
CA PRO A 187 -24.41 12.19 23.31
C PRO A 187 -25.56 11.76 22.40
N THR A 188 -26.77 11.81 22.93
CA THR A 188 -28.03 11.58 22.20
C THR A 188 -28.82 12.86 22.00
N ARG A 189 -28.54 13.89 22.82
CA ARG A 189 -29.13 15.22 22.67
C ARG A 189 -28.13 16.31 23.06
N ALA A 190 -28.14 17.41 22.32
CA ALA A 190 -27.36 18.61 22.62
C ALA A 190 -28.13 19.88 22.23
N ASP A 191 -27.71 21.01 22.78
CA ASP A 191 -28.07 22.33 22.26
C ASP A 191 -26.90 22.92 21.48
N LEU A 192 -27.19 23.50 20.31
CA LEU A 192 -26.29 24.37 19.60
C LEU A 192 -26.66 25.82 19.88
N LEU A 193 -25.72 26.60 20.40
CA LEU A 193 -25.82 28.04 20.54
C LEU A 193 -24.89 28.68 19.52
N VAL A 194 -25.45 29.36 18.53
CA VAL A 194 -24.70 30.02 17.47
C VAL A 194 -24.74 31.52 17.74
N THR A 195 -23.60 32.11 18.02
CA THR A 195 -23.46 33.55 18.28
C THR A 195 -22.98 34.25 17.03
N THR A 196 -23.72 35.27 16.61
CA THR A 196 -23.42 36.11 15.45
C THR A 196 -22.60 37.34 15.85
N GLU A 197 -22.08 38.06 14.85
CA GLU A 197 -21.22 39.24 15.03
C GLU A 197 -21.88 40.36 15.84
N ASP A 198 -23.20 40.53 15.71
CA ASP A 198 -24.02 41.46 16.49
C ASP A 198 -24.30 41.00 17.93
N GLY A 199 -23.77 39.83 18.34
CA GLY A 199 -23.97 39.24 19.66
C GLY A 199 -25.27 38.46 19.82
N LYS A 200 -26.11 38.35 18.78
CA LYS A 200 -27.34 37.56 18.83
C LYS A 200 -27.02 36.06 18.93
N VAL A 201 -27.75 35.37 19.81
CA VAL A 201 -27.59 33.93 20.01
C VAL A 201 -28.78 33.17 19.45
N HIS A 202 -28.51 32.32 18.47
CA HIS A 202 -29.47 31.37 17.91
C HIS A 202 -29.33 30.03 18.61
N ARG A 203 -30.39 29.59 19.29
CA ARG A 203 -30.42 28.27 19.93
C ARG A 203 -31.13 27.25 19.04
N LYS A 204 -30.53 26.07 18.88
CA LYS A 204 -31.13 24.92 18.20
C LYS A 204 -30.90 23.64 18.99
N ALA A 205 -31.98 22.99 19.40
CA ALA A 205 -31.90 21.64 19.97
C ALA A 205 -31.57 20.62 18.85
N VAL A 206 -30.68 19.69 19.15
CA VAL A 206 -30.20 18.66 18.24
C VAL A 206 -30.33 17.30 18.91
N THR A 207 -30.83 16.34 18.14
CA THR A 207 -30.87 14.93 18.53
C THR A 207 -29.88 14.15 17.67
N PHE A 208 -29.14 13.25 18.29
CA PHE A 208 -28.20 12.35 17.63
C PHE A 208 -28.70 10.92 17.74
N ASN A 209 -28.54 10.15 16.65
CA ASN A 209 -28.78 8.72 16.72
C ASN A 209 -27.63 8.06 17.50
N ASP A 210 -27.96 7.10 18.37
CA ASP A 210 -26.95 6.27 19.06
C ASP A 210 -26.34 5.22 18.11
N LYS A 211 -25.72 5.70 17.04
CA LYS A 211 -25.07 4.93 16.00
C LYS A 211 -23.78 5.62 15.57
N PRO A 212 -22.72 4.85 15.25
CA PRO A 212 -21.48 5.42 14.75
C PRO A 212 -21.69 6.13 13.41
N GLY A 213 -20.83 7.10 13.14
CA GLY A 213 -20.78 7.81 11.87
C GLY A 213 -21.25 9.27 11.97
N LYS A 214 -21.49 9.87 10.81
CA LYS A 214 -21.80 11.29 10.64
C LYS A 214 -23.24 11.58 11.05
N GLN A 215 -23.44 12.63 11.87
CA GLN A 215 -24.75 13.18 12.17
C GLN A 215 -24.80 14.63 11.69
N THR A 216 -25.53 14.88 10.59
CA THR A 216 -25.60 16.21 9.96
C THR A 216 -26.73 17.06 10.56
N VAL A 217 -26.42 18.30 10.92
CA VAL A 217 -27.39 19.30 11.38
C VAL A 217 -27.37 20.49 10.45
N ARG A 218 -28.46 20.71 9.70
CA ARG A 218 -28.58 21.84 8.77
C ARG A 218 -29.04 23.10 9.50
N MET A 219 -28.51 24.24 9.11
CA MET A 219 -28.99 25.56 9.55
C MET A 219 -28.67 26.62 8.49
N GLY A 220 -29.07 27.85 8.72
CA GLY A 220 -28.79 28.94 7.79
C GLY A 220 -28.67 30.23 8.56
N ILE A 221 -27.51 30.45 9.16
CA ILE A 221 -27.24 31.60 10.03
C ILE A 221 -26.07 32.37 9.43
N SER A 222 -26.26 33.66 9.18
CA SER A 222 -25.21 34.54 8.65
C SER A 222 -24.37 35.10 9.79
N ASP A 223 -23.19 35.62 9.45
CA ASP A 223 -22.34 36.41 10.36
C ASP A 223 -21.95 35.67 11.65
N VAL A 224 -21.78 34.34 11.58
CA VAL A 224 -21.44 33.51 12.73
C VAL A 224 -20.01 33.76 13.19
N ARG A 225 -19.83 34.01 14.49
CA ARG A 225 -18.53 34.19 15.16
C ARG A 225 -18.15 33.01 16.05
N SER A 226 -19.12 32.37 16.68
CA SER A 226 -18.89 31.19 17.51
C SER A 226 -20.06 30.23 17.49
N VAL A 227 -19.76 28.95 17.71
CA VAL A 227 -20.74 27.89 17.91
C VAL A 227 -20.39 27.13 19.17
N GLU A 228 -21.33 27.06 20.10
CA GLU A 228 -21.23 26.28 21.33
C GLU A 228 -22.15 25.05 21.26
N LEU A 229 -21.61 23.88 21.54
CA LEU A 229 -22.33 22.61 21.66
C LEU A 229 -22.42 22.22 23.14
N VAL A 230 -23.64 22.23 23.71
CA VAL A 230 -23.90 21.86 25.10
C VAL A 230 -24.54 20.49 25.16
N LEU A 231 -23.91 19.53 25.81
CA LEU A 231 -24.42 18.15 25.88
C LEU A 231 -25.57 18.05 26.89
N ARG A 232 -26.71 17.51 26.47
CA ARG A 232 -27.95 17.46 27.29
C ARG A 232 -28.32 16.06 27.73
N GLU A 233 -28.18 15.08 26.84
CA GLU A 233 -28.48 13.68 27.13
C GLU A 233 -27.41 12.80 26.49
N ALA A 234 -27.14 11.64 27.10
CA ALA A 234 -26.17 10.68 26.58
C ALA A 234 -26.61 9.22 26.85
N ALA A 235 -26.26 8.34 25.93
CA ALA A 235 -26.41 6.90 26.08
C ALA A 235 -25.18 6.29 26.75
N GLY A 236 -25.40 5.21 27.51
CA GLY A 236 -24.40 4.36 28.17
C GLY A 236 -23.34 5.14 28.94
N GLN A 237 -23.81 6.09 29.75
CA GLN A 237 -23.06 6.71 30.83
C GLN A 237 -22.65 5.67 31.88
N GLY A 238 -21.64 6.01 32.67
CA GLY A 238 -21.14 5.18 33.77
C GLY A 238 -19.90 5.82 34.37
N GLU A 239 -19.45 5.28 35.49
CA GLU A 239 -18.25 5.76 36.18
C GLU A 239 -17.01 5.64 35.27
N GLY A 240 -16.19 6.69 35.22
CA GLY A 240 -15.00 6.74 34.37
C GLY A 240 -15.27 6.79 32.86
N ARG A 241 -16.52 7.02 32.43
CA ARG A 241 -16.90 7.07 31.00
C ARG A 241 -17.39 8.47 30.62
N PRO A 242 -16.49 9.40 30.28
CA PRO A 242 -16.90 10.72 29.81
C PRO A 242 -17.73 10.62 28.52
N VAL A 243 -18.61 11.59 28.30
CA VAL A 243 -19.40 11.70 27.08
C VAL A 243 -18.48 12.16 25.95
N ALA A 244 -18.32 11.30 24.96
CA ALA A 244 -17.36 11.46 23.89
C ALA A 244 -17.98 12.15 22.67
N VAL A 245 -17.33 13.22 22.22
CA VAL A 245 -17.55 13.85 20.92
C VAL A 245 -16.26 13.71 20.12
N GLY A 246 -16.31 12.88 19.07
CA GLY A 246 -15.15 12.54 18.27
C GLY A 246 -14.72 13.67 17.34
N GLU A 247 -15.66 14.34 16.69
CA GLU A 247 -15.35 15.44 15.76
C GLU A 247 -16.59 16.33 15.55
N VAL A 248 -16.36 17.62 15.32
CA VAL A 248 -17.36 18.61 14.92
C VAL A 248 -16.82 19.39 13.72
N GLU A 249 -17.41 19.16 12.55
CA GLU A 249 -17.07 19.81 11.29
C GLU A 249 -18.09 20.93 11.00
N PHE A 250 -17.64 22.08 10.50
CA PHE A 250 -18.49 23.24 10.19
C PHE A 250 -18.46 23.56 8.70
N PHE A 251 -19.62 23.94 8.14
CA PHE A 251 -19.75 24.17 6.70
C PHE A 251 -20.28 25.57 6.41
N ARG A 252 -19.56 26.30 5.55
CA ARG A 252 -19.94 27.62 5.06
C ARG A 252 -20.49 27.53 3.64
N ARG A 253 -21.35 28.50 3.29
CA ARG A 253 -21.75 28.70 1.89
C ARG A 253 -20.51 29.15 1.08
N THR A 254 -20.25 28.50 -0.06
CA THR A 254 -19.30 28.98 -1.08
C THR A 254 -19.91 30.06 -1.96
#